data_AF-A0A959TAZ2-F1
#
_entry.id   AF-A0A959TAZ2-F1
#
_cell.length_a   1.000
_cell.length_b   1.000
_cell.length_c   1.000
_cell.angle_alpha   90.00
_cell.angle_beta   90.00
_cell.angle_gamma   90.00
#
_symmetry.space_group_name_H-M   'P 1'
#
loop_
_entity.id
_entity.type
_entity.pdbx_description
1 polymer ?
#
loop_
_entity_poly.entity_id
_entity_poly.type
_entity_poly.pdbx_seq_one_letter_code
_entity_poly.pdbx_strand_id
1 'polypeptide(L)' 'AEEREFHRILREHDQVRGASLALFRSFGPDQLMAKGTADGTVCTVRTLGWAIAGHVVHHMTVVRERYLS' A
#
# COMPACT_ATOMS: atom_id res chain seq x y z
N ALA A 1 -1.83 18.57 -17.51
CA ALA A 1 -1.35 17.41 -16.73
C ALA A 1 -0.84 16.41 -17.75
N GLU A 2 0.40 15.93 -17.64
CA GLU A 2 0.89 14.92 -18.56
C GLU A 2 -0.01 13.67 -18.50
N GLU A 3 -0.46 13.22 -19.67
CA GLU A 3 -1.21 11.99 -19.84
C GLU A 3 -0.28 10.82 -19.54
N ARG A 4 -0.28 10.34 -18.30
CA ARG A 4 0.46 9.12 -17.99
C ARG A 4 -0.28 7.97 -18.65
N GLU A 5 0.39 7.28 -19.56
CA GLU A 5 -0.14 6.04 -20.11
C GLU A 5 -0.48 5.05 -18.98
N PHE A 6 -1.63 4.40 -19.09
CA PHE A 6 -2.13 3.47 -18.08
C PHE A 6 -1.11 2.37 -17.74
N HIS A 7 -0.43 1.81 -18.74
CA HIS A 7 0.63 0.81 -18.55
C HIS A 7 1.82 1.34 -17.73
N ARG A 8 2.14 2.64 -17.82
CA ARG A 8 3.19 3.25 -17.01
C ARG A 8 2.78 3.29 -15.54
N ILE A 9 1.53 3.65 -15.25
CA ILE A 9 0.98 3.66 -13.88
C ILE A 9 1.03 2.26 -13.27
N LEU A 10 0.67 1.22 -14.04
CA LEU A 10 0.75 -0.17 -13.55
C LEU A 10 2.18 -0.59 -13.21
N ARG A 11 3.17 -0.20 -14.03
CA ARG A 11 4.59 -0.45 -13.75
C ARG A 11 5.09 0.30 -12.52
N GLU A 12 4.73 1.58 -12.37
CA GLU A 12 5.06 2.38 -11.19
C GLU A 12 4.50 1.73 -9.91
N HIS A 13 3.23 1.27 -9.96
CA HIS A 13 2.61 0.57 -8.84
C HIS A 13 3.31 -0.75 -8.50
N ASP A 14 3.66 -1.57 -9.49
CA ASP A 14 4.39 -2.83 -9.26
C ASP A 14 5.75 -2.61 -8.59
N GLN A 15 6.49 -1.60 -9.04
CA GLN A 15 7.77 -1.20 -8.43
C GLN A 15 7.60 -0.75 -6.97
N VAL A 16 6.61 0.11 -6.69
CA VAL A 16 6.33 0.58 -5.33
C VAL A 16 5.89 -0.58 -4.43
N ARG A 17 5.09 -1.52 -4.95
CA ARG A 17 4.69 -2.73 -4.22
C ARG A 17 5.91 -3.60 -3.90
N GLY A 18 6.78 -3.84 -4.87
CA GLY A 18 8.01 -4.60 -4.68
C GLY A 18 8.92 -3.98 -3.62
N ALA A 19 9.14 -2.68 -3.70
CA ALA A 19 9.91 -1.93 -2.70
C ALA A 19 9.28 -2.00 -1.30
N SER A 20 7.95 -1.87 -1.21
CA SER A 20 7.21 -1.99 0.06
C SER A 20 7.38 -3.38 0.68
N LEU A 21 7.26 -4.45 -0.13
CA LEU A 21 7.48 -5.81 0.36
C LEU A 21 8.91 -6.02 0.85
N ALA A 22 9.92 -5.52 0.13
CA ALA A 22 11.31 -5.59 0.56
C ALA A 22 11.53 -4.85 1.89
N LEU A 23 10.94 -3.65 2.04
CA LEU A 23 11.00 -2.86 3.27
C LEU A 23 10.37 -3.61 4.45
N PHE A 24 9.13 -4.12 4.32
CA PHE A 24 8.48 -4.80 5.44
C PHE A 24 9.14 -6.13 5.80
N ARG A 25 9.76 -6.82 4.84
CA ARG A 25 10.52 -8.05 5.09
C ARG A 25 11.86 -7.81 5.79
N SER A 26 12.41 -6.59 5.72
CA SER A 26 13.66 -6.27 6.41
C SER A 26 13.48 -5.93 7.89
N PHE A 27 12.23 -5.73 8.34
CA PHE A 27 11.93 -5.39 9.73
C PHE A 27 11.87 -6.62 10.65
N GLY A 28 12.57 -6.54 11.77
CA GLY A 28 12.43 -7.48 12.88
C GLY A 28 11.16 -7.24 13.72
N PRO A 29 10.87 -8.12 14.70
CA PRO A 29 9.68 -8.03 15.53
C PRO A 29 9.52 -6.68 16.25
N ASP A 30 10.60 -6.13 16.82
CA ASP A 30 10.56 -4.86 17.55
C ASP A 30 10.29 -3.68 16.62
N GLN A 31 10.90 -3.68 15.42
CA GLN A 31 10.67 -2.65 14.41
C GLN A 31 9.22 -2.68 13.89
N LEU A 32 8.64 -3.87 13.72
CA LEU A 32 7.23 -4.01 13.35
C LEU A 32 6.27 -3.48 14.43
N MET A 33 6.70 -3.50 15.69
CA MET A 33 5.92 -2.98 16.82
C MET A 33 6.21 -1.52 17.15
N ALA A 34 7.19 -0.89 16.51
CA ALA A 34 7.49 0.52 16.66
C ALA A 34 6.24 1.36 16.38
N LYS A 35 5.96 2.30 17.28
CA LYS A 35 4.79 3.18 17.23
C LYS A 35 5.16 4.54 16.64
N GLY A 36 4.25 5.10 15.87
CA GLY A 36 4.28 6.48 15.41
C GLY A 36 2.87 7.04 15.35
N THR A 37 2.74 8.29 14.94
CA THR A 37 1.45 8.96 14.77
C THR A 37 1.24 9.29 13.30
N ALA A 38 0.12 8.84 12.72
CA ALA A 38 -0.32 9.19 11.39
C ALA A 38 -1.72 9.78 11.49
N ASP A 39 -1.90 11.01 11.01
CA ASP A 39 -3.18 11.74 11.08
C ASP A 39 -3.81 11.74 12.48
N GLY A 40 -3.00 12.03 13.50
CA GLY A 40 -3.42 12.03 14.91
C GLY A 40 -3.66 10.64 15.52
N THR A 41 -3.62 9.57 14.72
CA THR A 41 -3.84 8.20 15.18
C THR A 41 -2.51 7.49 15.44
N VAL A 42 -2.38 6.88 16.62
CA VAL A 42 -1.22 6.04 16.95
C VAL A 42 -1.31 4.75 16.17
N CYS A 43 -0.28 4.46 15.38
CA CYS A 43 -0.16 3.25 14.57
C CYS A 43 1.19 2.58 14.81
N THR A 44 1.26 1.27 14.65
CA THR A 44 2.54 0.56 14.53
C THR A 44 2.94 0.41 13.07
N VAL A 45 4.24 0.19 12.81
CA VAL A 45 4.73 -0.18 11.48
C VAL A 45 3.93 -1.37 10.92
N ARG A 46 3.66 -2.40 11.73
CA ARG A 46 2.82 -3.55 11.34
C ARG A 46 1.42 -3.14 10.88
N THR A 47 0.75 -2.24 11.60
CA THR A 47 -0.60 -1.80 11.22
C THR A 47 -0.62 -1.04 9.89
N LEU A 48 0.43 -0.27 9.60
CA LEU A 48 0.57 0.41 8.31
C LEU A 48 0.72 -0.57 7.14
N GLY A 49 1.48 -1.66 7.32
CA GLY A 49 1.59 -2.72 6.32
C GLY A 49 0.23 -3.35 5.97
N TRP A 50 -0.59 -3.63 6.99
CA TRP A 50 -1.95 -4.12 6.80
C TRP A 50 -2.88 -3.09 6.15
N ALA A 51 -2.77 -1.81 6.54
CA ALA A 51 -3.56 -0.74 5.95
C ALA A 51 -3.29 -0.61 4.44
N ILE A 52 -2.02 -0.67 4.02
CA ILE A 52 -1.64 -0.65 2.60
C ILE A 52 -2.28 -1.83 1.85
N ALA A 53 -2.19 -3.05 2.40
CA ALA A 53 -2.78 -4.22 1.77
C ALA A 53 -4.31 -4.12 1.66
N GLY A 54 -4.99 -3.71 2.73
CA GLY A 54 -6.44 -3.52 2.76
C GLY A 54 -6.93 -2.43 1.81
N HIS A 55 -6.17 -1.34 1.68
CA HIS A 55 -6.47 -0.24 0.78
C HIS A 55 -6.47 -0.68 -0.69
N VAL A 56 -5.49 -1.50 -1.09
CA VAL A 56 -5.45 -2.07 -2.46
C VAL A 56 -6.65 -2.99 -2.69
N VAL A 57 -6.99 -3.86 -1.73
CA VAL A 57 -8.16 -4.75 -1.84
C VAL A 57 -9.45 -3.94 -2.02
N HIS A 58 -9.65 -2.89 -1.24
CA HIS A 58 -10.81 -2.00 -1.35
C HIS A 58 -10.93 -1.41 -2.77
N HIS A 59 -9.86 -0.87 -3.33
CA HIS A 59 -9.91 -0.31 -4.68
C HIS A 59 -10.14 -1.36 -5.77
N MET A 60 -9.55 -2.55 -5.65
CA MET A 60 -9.82 -3.64 -6.59
C MET A 60 -11.29 -4.06 -6.57
N THR A 61 -11.91 -4.09 -5.38
CA THR A 61 -13.35 -4.32 -5.24
C THR A 61 -14.15 -3.23 -5.94
N VAL A 62 -13.84 -1.94 -5.71
CA VAL A 62 -14.51 -0.82 -6.38
C VAL A 62 -14.39 -0.89 -7.90
N VAL A 63 -13.19 -1.19 -8.43
CA VAL A 63 -12.98 -1.34 -9.88
C VAL A 63 -13.86 -2.46 -10.43
N ARG A 64 -13.87 -3.61 -9.76
CA ARG A 64 -14.68 -4.76 -10.16
C ARG A 64 -16.17 -4.45 -10.13
N GLU A 65 -16.65 -3.83 -9.06
CA GLU A 65 -18.09 -3.60 -8.82
C GLU A 65 -18.67 -2.46 -9.66
N ARG A 66 -17.87 -1.44 -10.01
CA ARG A 66 -18.39 -0.23 -10.66
C ARG A 66 -18.01 -0.08 -12.13
N TYR A 67 -17.00 -0.82 -12.59
CA TYR A 67 -16.42 -0.59 -13.92
C TYR A 67 -16.21 -1.85 -14.76
N LEU A 68 -16.22 -3.05 -14.15
CA LEU A 68 -16.02 -4.33 -14.84
C LEU A 68 -17.19 -5.30 -14.65
N SER A 69 -18.31 -4.81 -14.12
CA SER A 69 -19.58 -5.53 -13.95
C SER A 69 -20.48 -5.38 -15.17
#